data_AF-W1NDP8-F1
#
_entry.id   AF-W1NDP8-F1
#
_cell.length_a   1.000
_cell.length_b   1.000
_cell.length_c   1.000
_cell.angle_alpha   90.00
_cell.angle_beta   90.00
_cell.angle_gamma   90.00
#
_symmetry.space_group_name_H-M   'P 1'
#
loop_
_entity.id
_entity.type
_entity.pdbx_description
1 polymer ?
#
loop_
_entity_poly.entity_id
_entity_poly.type
_entity_poly.pdbx_seq_one_letter_code
_entity_poly.pdbx_strand_id
1 'polypeptide(L)'
;MQTAAIPSNPNGSILLGCRPPSWDPESPFYFYFFFAEMRNRRNLSREVNIYINGDLWSKIIRASRFVRWVGTILPERRSQDYQIDIRATETSDLPPILNALELYVANVASHHATDARDGA
;
A
#
# COMPACT_ATOMS: atom_id res chain seq x y z
N MET A 1 6.01 -12.17 8.98
CA MET A 1 5.76 -10.78 9.45
C MET A 1 5.61 -10.80 10.96
N GLN A 2 6.63 -10.35 11.71
CA GLN A 2 6.64 -10.38 13.19
C GLN A 2 6.45 -8.99 13.82
N THR A 3 6.60 -7.94 13.03
CA THR A 3 6.45 -6.54 13.42
C THR A 3 5.23 -5.91 12.72
N ALA A 4 4.69 -4.86 13.31
CA ALA A 4 3.59 -4.08 12.74
C ALA A 4 3.50 -2.68 13.35
N ALA A 5 3.00 -1.73 12.56
CA ALA A 5 2.51 -0.44 13.02
C ALA A 5 1.04 -0.55 13.44
N ILE A 6 0.71 0.11 14.55
CA ILE A 6 -0.65 0.33 15.04
C ILE A 6 -0.74 1.78 15.55
N PRO A 7 -1.89 2.45 15.41
CA PRO A 7 -2.05 3.79 15.96
C PRO A 7 -1.98 3.76 17.49
N SER A 8 -1.45 4.84 18.07
CA SER A 8 -1.42 5.04 19.54
C SER A 8 -2.82 5.32 20.10
N ASN A 9 -3.66 6.00 19.32
CA ASN A 9 -5.08 6.16 19.61
C ASN A 9 -5.85 4.89 19.14
N PRO A 10 -6.58 4.18 20.02
CA PRO A 10 -7.38 3.02 19.64
C PRO A 10 -8.44 3.29 18.57
N ASN A 11 -8.93 4.54 18.50
CA ASN A 11 -9.90 4.99 17.51
C ASN A 11 -9.24 5.76 16.34
N GLY A 12 -7.90 5.77 16.30
CA GLY A 12 -7.13 6.46 15.28
C GLY A 12 -6.91 5.62 14.02
N SER A 13 -6.29 6.23 13.01
CA SER A 13 -5.86 5.59 11.78
C SER A 13 -4.34 5.60 11.63
N ILE A 14 -3.83 4.83 10.68
CA ILE A 14 -2.41 4.90 10.26
C ILE A 14 -2.34 5.87 9.08
N LEU A 15 -1.60 6.97 9.27
CA LEU A 15 -1.39 7.99 8.24
C LEU A 15 0.05 7.91 7.73
N LEU A 16 0.21 7.84 6.40
CA LEU A 16 1.50 7.83 5.73
C LEU A 16 1.50 8.84 4.57
N GLY A 17 2.58 9.60 4.45
CA GLY A 17 2.84 10.44 3.29
C GLY A 17 3.90 9.80 2.40
N CYS A 18 3.65 9.75 1.10
CA CYS A 18 4.60 9.24 0.11
C CYS A 18 4.74 10.24 -1.05
N ARG A 19 5.99 10.50 -1.45
CA ARG A 19 6.33 11.28 -2.64
C ARG A 19 7.14 10.40 -3.57
N PRO A 20 6.60 10.02 -4.74
CA PRO A 20 7.41 9.26 -5.67
C PRO A 20 8.44 10.17 -6.34
N PRO A 21 9.50 9.59 -6.92
CA PRO A 21 10.61 10.36 -7.44
C PRO A 21 10.19 11.37 -8.52
N SER A 22 10.86 12.52 -8.54
CA SER A 22 10.55 13.62 -9.45
C SER A 22 11.25 13.51 -10.81
N TRP A 23 12.27 12.66 -10.93
CA TRP A 23 13.08 12.52 -12.14
C TRP A 23 12.43 11.70 -13.25
N ASP A 24 11.34 10.98 -12.94
CA ASP A 24 10.55 10.26 -13.92
C ASP A 24 9.06 10.31 -13.54
N PRO A 25 8.36 11.39 -13.94
CA PRO A 25 6.97 11.62 -13.55
C PRO A 25 5.99 10.69 -14.27
N GLU A 26 6.37 10.14 -15.42
CA GLU A 26 5.50 9.28 -16.24
C GLU A 26 5.63 7.79 -15.86
N SER A 27 6.65 7.44 -15.08
CA SER A 27 6.85 6.05 -14.68
C SER A 27 5.68 5.50 -13.85
N PRO A 28 5.18 4.30 -14.19
CA PRO A 28 4.12 3.60 -13.47
C PRO A 28 4.44 3.45 -11.97
N PHE A 29 3.46 3.74 -11.12
CA PHE A 29 3.60 3.65 -9.67
C PHE A 29 2.68 2.59 -9.08
N TYR A 30 3.19 1.80 -8.14
CA TYR A 30 2.50 0.64 -7.56
C TYR A 30 2.61 0.63 -6.04
N PHE A 31 1.55 0.17 -5.39
CA PHE A 31 1.46 0.01 -3.94
C PHE A 31 1.20 -1.46 -3.60
N TYR A 32 1.87 -1.97 -2.58
CA TYR A 32 1.55 -3.27 -1.98
C TYR A 32 1.53 -3.14 -0.46
N PHE A 33 0.39 -3.46 0.12
CA PHE A 33 0.16 -3.42 1.55
C PHE A 33 0.11 -4.84 2.10
N PHE A 34 0.76 -5.07 3.22
CA PHE A 34 0.82 -6.39 3.84
C PHE A 34 0.32 -6.36 5.28
N PHE A 35 -0.49 -7.37 5.62
CA PHE A 35 -1.20 -7.50 6.88
C PHE A 35 -1.05 -8.92 7.44
N ALA A 36 -0.73 -9.02 8.71
CA ALA A 36 -0.67 -10.25 9.48
C ALA A 36 -0.97 -9.96 10.95
N GLU A 37 -1.97 -10.65 11.50
CA GLU A 37 -2.32 -10.60 12.93
C GLU A 37 -1.73 -11.84 13.62
N MET A 38 -0.49 -11.67 14.09
CA MET A 38 0.25 -12.75 14.76
C MET A 38 -0.04 -12.83 16.26
N ARG A 39 -0.71 -11.84 16.85
CA ARG A 39 -1.05 -11.88 18.28
C ARG A 39 -2.31 -12.73 18.46
N ASN A 40 -2.31 -13.55 19.50
CA ASN A 40 -3.49 -14.33 19.86
C ASN A 40 -4.57 -13.40 20.42
N ARG A 41 -5.55 -13.03 19.58
CA ARG A 41 -6.69 -12.18 19.92
C ARG A 41 -7.98 -12.99 19.75
N ARG A 42 -8.27 -13.89 20.70
CA ARG A 42 -9.49 -14.69 20.67
C ARG A 42 -10.72 -13.77 20.59
N ASN A 43 -11.60 -14.05 19.63
CA ASN A 43 -12.88 -13.37 19.41
C ASN A 43 -12.81 -11.88 19.08
N LEU A 44 -11.63 -11.33 18.75
CA LEU A 44 -11.51 -9.97 18.23
C LEU A 44 -11.06 -10.03 16.77
N SER A 45 -11.68 -9.20 15.95
CA SER A 45 -11.38 -9.06 14.54
C SER A 45 -10.65 -7.74 14.26
N ARG A 46 -9.85 -7.74 13.20
CA ARG A 46 -9.24 -6.53 12.67
C ARG A 46 -9.53 -6.46 11.18
N GLU A 47 -10.34 -5.48 10.80
CA GLU A 47 -10.77 -5.24 9.43
C GLU A 47 -10.39 -3.81 9.05
N VAL A 48 -9.76 -3.66 7.89
CA VAL A 48 -9.21 -2.36 7.46
C VAL A 48 -9.74 -1.93 6.10
N ASN A 49 -9.94 -0.63 5.95
CA ASN A 49 -10.10 0.06 4.68
C ASN A 49 -8.84 0.89 4.42
N ILE A 50 -8.42 0.97 3.15
CA ILE A 50 -7.29 1.76 2.73
C ILE A 50 -7.83 2.89 1.86
N TYR A 51 -7.47 4.12 2.20
CA TYR A 51 -7.77 5.31 1.43
C TYR A 51 -6.48 5.89 0.88
N ILE A 52 -6.50 6.32 -0.38
CA ILE A 52 -5.39 7.02 -1.02
C ILE A 52 -5.94 8.35 -1.54
N ASN A 53 -5.35 9.46 -1.12
CA ASN A 53 -5.77 10.82 -1.45
C ASN A 53 -7.25 11.11 -1.11
N GLY A 54 -7.76 10.47 -0.05
CA GLY A 54 -9.13 10.62 0.42
C GLY A 54 -10.13 9.63 -0.19
N ASP A 55 -9.78 8.98 -1.29
CA ASP A 55 -10.65 8.03 -1.98
C ASP A 55 -10.46 6.61 -1.44
N LEU A 56 -11.56 5.86 -1.31
CA LEU A 56 -11.50 4.45 -0.90
C LEU A 56 -10.77 3.65 -2.00
N TRP A 57 -9.59 3.16 -1.67
CA TRP A 57 -8.72 2.46 -2.60
C TRP A 57 -8.91 0.94 -2.55
N SER A 58 -9.00 0.36 -1.34
CA SER A 58 -9.30 -1.07 -1.16
C SER A 58 -10.27 -1.28 0.00
N LYS A 59 -11.28 -2.12 -0.25
CA LYS A 59 -12.35 -2.40 0.70
C LYS A 59 -12.07 -3.68 1.51
N ILE A 60 -12.22 -3.56 2.83
CA ILE A 60 -12.28 -4.61 3.86
C ILE A 60 -11.23 -5.72 3.66
N ILE A 61 -10.05 -5.47 4.20
CA ILE A 61 -9.02 -6.49 4.38
C ILE A 61 -9.11 -7.01 5.81
N ARG A 62 -9.48 -8.28 5.99
CA ARG A 62 -9.48 -8.94 7.29
C ARG A 62 -8.11 -9.51 7.58
N ALA A 63 -7.42 -8.94 8.58
CA ALA A 63 -6.13 -9.46 9.01
C ALA A 63 -6.28 -10.87 9.59
N SER A 64 -5.30 -11.72 9.33
CA SER A 64 -5.32 -13.12 9.78
C SER A 64 -3.93 -13.56 10.25
N ARG A 65 -3.83 -14.76 10.81
CA ARG A 65 -2.52 -15.36 11.16
C ARG A 65 -1.64 -15.63 9.94
N PHE A 66 -2.21 -15.70 8.76
CA PHE A 66 -1.48 -15.76 7.50
C PHE A 66 -1.33 -14.36 6.92
N VAL A 67 -0.22 -14.16 6.21
CA VAL A 67 0.04 -12.91 5.48
C VAL A 67 -1.07 -12.73 4.44
N ARG A 68 -1.75 -11.60 4.54
CA ARG A 68 -2.64 -11.06 3.51
C ARG A 68 -1.94 -9.88 2.86
N TRP A 69 -2.13 -9.72 1.57
CA TRP A 69 -1.65 -8.55 0.86
C TRP A 69 -2.73 -8.05 -0.08
N VAL A 70 -2.69 -6.76 -0.36
CA VAL A 70 -3.45 -6.12 -1.42
C VAL A 70 -2.53 -5.13 -2.11
N GLY A 71 -2.61 -5.09 -3.44
CA GLY A 71 -1.76 -4.24 -4.24
C GLY A 71 -2.43 -3.82 -5.53
N THR A 72 -1.81 -2.85 -6.17
CA THR A 72 -2.16 -2.35 -7.50
C THR A 72 -2.00 -3.44 -8.57
N ILE A 73 -3.04 -3.68 -9.37
CA ILE A 73 -2.96 -4.55 -10.57
C ILE A 73 -2.49 -3.73 -11.77
N LEU A 74 -3.02 -2.51 -11.90
CA LEU A 74 -2.62 -1.51 -12.87
C LEU A 74 -1.89 -0.37 -12.15
N PRO A 75 -1.04 0.39 -12.85
CA PRO A 75 -0.38 1.55 -12.26
C PRO A 75 -1.40 2.52 -11.69
N GLU A 76 -1.08 3.10 -10.54
CA GLU A 76 -1.88 4.19 -10.01
C GLU A 76 -1.75 5.45 -10.83
N ARG A 77 -2.81 6.25 -10.83
CA ARG A 77 -2.73 7.61 -11.38
C ARG A 77 -1.66 8.38 -10.61
N ARG A 78 -0.69 8.94 -11.33
CA ARG A 78 0.41 9.69 -10.73
C ARG A 78 -0.13 10.87 -9.92
N SER A 79 0.31 10.97 -8.67
CA SER A 79 0.10 12.13 -7.80
C SER A 79 1.44 12.64 -7.27
N GLN A 80 1.61 13.96 -7.15
CA GLN A 80 2.83 14.55 -6.58
C GLN A 80 3.07 14.06 -5.15
N ASP A 81 1.98 13.96 -4.39
CA ASP A 81 1.92 13.47 -3.04
C ASP A 81 0.81 12.41 -2.93
N TYR A 82 1.11 11.30 -2.27
CA TYR A 82 0.11 10.32 -1.85
C TYR A 82 -0.10 10.42 -0.35
N GLN A 83 -1.35 10.63 0.03
CA GLN A 83 -1.79 10.52 1.41
C GLN A 83 -2.49 9.19 1.58
N ILE A 84 -1.85 8.29 2.31
CA ILE A 84 -2.40 6.98 2.62
C ILE A 84 -2.99 7.04 4.01
N ASP A 85 -4.25 6.62 4.13
CA ASP A 85 -4.98 6.55 5.39
C ASP A 85 -5.59 5.15 5.54
N ILE A 86 -5.09 4.39 6.50
CA ILE A 86 -5.57 3.04 6.80
C ILE A 86 -6.44 3.11 8.03
N ARG A 87 -7.74 2.85 7.86
CA ARG A 87 -8.76 2.97 8.90
C ARG A 87 -9.30 1.60 9.28
N ALA A 88 -9.65 1.44 10.55
CA ALA A 88 -10.52 0.34 10.95
C ALA A 88 -11.89 0.48 10.28
N THR A 89 -12.52 -0.63 9.91
CA THR A 89 -13.93 -0.63 9.51
C THR A 89 -14.83 -0.44 10.74
N GLU A 90 -16.10 -0.10 10.52
CA GLU A 90 -17.10 0.01 11.60
C GLU A 90 -17.31 -1.33 12.33
N THR A 91 -17.05 -2.45 11.65
CA THR A 91 -17.19 -3.81 12.17
C THR A 91 -15.91 -4.35 12.85
N SER A 92 -14.81 -3.59 12.84
CA SER A 92 -13.53 -4.02 13.40
C SER A 92 -13.48 -3.79 14.90
N ASP A 93 -13.13 -4.83 15.67
CA ASP A 93 -12.96 -4.74 17.13
C ASP A 93 -11.63 -4.09 17.55
N LEU A 94 -10.68 -4.03 16.60
CA LEU A 94 -9.31 -3.59 16.83
C LEU A 94 -8.95 -2.41 15.91
N PRO A 95 -8.01 -1.54 16.32
CA PRO A 95 -7.47 -0.48 15.47
C PRO A 95 -6.88 -1.06 14.17
N PRO A 96 -6.59 -0.25 13.13
CA PRO A 96 -5.89 -0.74 11.94
C PRO A 96 -4.48 -1.26 12.28
N ILE A 97 -3.97 -2.17 11.45
CA ILE A 97 -2.60 -2.72 11.53
C ILE A 97 -1.96 -2.55 10.17
N LEU A 98 -0.64 -2.39 10.12
CA LEU A 98 0.13 -2.47 8.89
C LEU A 98 1.46 -3.17 9.20
N ASN A 99 1.78 -4.24 8.48
CA ASN A 99 3.06 -4.95 8.69
C ASN A 99 4.14 -4.43 7.74
N ALA A 100 3.79 -4.19 6.48
CA ALA A 100 4.68 -3.61 5.50
C ALA A 100 3.89 -2.83 4.43
N LEU A 101 4.54 -1.81 3.89
CA LEU A 101 4.13 -1.10 2.68
C LEU A 101 5.32 -1.14 1.73
N GLU A 102 5.10 -1.64 0.53
CA GLU A 102 6.07 -1.58 -0.57
C GLU A 102 5.55 -0.64 -1.65
N LEU A 103 6.46 0.17 -2.18
CA LEU A 103 6.19 1.15 -3.22
C LEU A 103 7.14 0.87 -4.37
N TYR A 104 6.60 0.73 -5.58
CA TYR A 104 7.41 0.47 -6.77
C TYR A 104 7.18 1.55 -7.82
N VAL A 105 8.27 1.99 -8.42
CA VAL A 105 8.28 2.80 -9.65
C VAL A 105 8.82 1.88 -10.73
N ALA A 106 8.04 1.55 -11.75
CA ALA A 106 8.56 0.74 -12.84
C ALA A 106 9.54 1.58 -13.67
N ASN A 107 10.70 1.00 -13.97
CA ASN A 107 11.59 1.59 -14.97
C ASN A 107 10.98 1.35 -16.34
N VAL A 108 10.43 2.40 -16.96
CA VAL A 108 10.05 2.32 -18.38
C VAL A 108 11.34 2.47 -19.16
N ALA A 109 11.89 1.35 -19.64
CA ALA A 109 13.03 1.39 -20.54
C ALA A 109 12.69 2.35 -21.67
N SER A 110 13.47 3.43 -21.77
CA SER A 110 13.36 4.38 -22.86
C SER A 110 13.35 3.60 -24.17
N HIS A 111 12.36 3.82 -25.03
CA HIS A 111 12.31 3.37 -26.42
C HIS A 111 13.44 4.03 -27.26
N HIS A 112 14.67 4.11 -26.74
CA HIS A 112 15.83 4.30 -27.58
C HIS A 112 15.99 2.99 -28.34
N ALA A 113 15.43 2.98 -29.55
CA ALA A 113 15.68 1.95 -30.53
C ALA A 113 17.18 1.63 -30.50
N THR A 114 17.52 0.35 -30.38
CA THR A 114 18.87 -0.12 -30.72
C THR A 114 19.19 0.46 -32.09
N ASP A 115 20.21 1.30 -32.17
CA ASP A 115 20.64 1.91 -33.42
C ASP A 115 20.89 0.77 -34.41
N ALA A 116 20.16 0.75 -35.52
CA ALA A 116 20.26 -0.31 -36.54
C ALA A 116 21.62 -0.29 -37.27
N ARG A 117 22.58 0.52 -36.79
CA ARG A 117 23.93 0.68 -37.31
C ARG A 117 24.98 -0.19 -36.64
N ASP A 118 24.64 -0.94 -35.59
CA ASP A 118 25.57 -1.89 -34.96
C ASP A 118 25.70 -3.23 -35.71
N GLY A 119 25.29 -3.26 -36.98
CA GLY A 119 25.30 -4.45 -37.82
C GLY A 119 25.38 -4.17 -39.31
N ALA A 120 26.42 -3.49 -39.78
CA ALA A 120 27.07 -3.70 -41.10
C ALA A 120 28.25 -2.75 -41.30
#